data_AF-A0A1D9HD49-F1
#
_entry.id   AF-A0A1D9HD49-F1
#
_cell.length_a   1.000
_cell.length_b   1.000
_cell.length_c   1.000
_cell.angle_alpha   90.00
_cell.angle_beta   90.00
_cell.angle_gamma   90.00
#
_symmetry.space_group_name_H-M   'P 1'
#
loop_
_entity.id
_entity.type
_entity.pdbx_description
1 polymer ?
#
loop_
_entity_poly.entity_id
_entity_poly.type
_entity_poly.pdbx_seq_one_letter_code
_entity_poly.pdbx_strand_id
1 'polypeptide(L)' 'MTSVAYLECTKVVTYPGGDHAVYQERINHFVNTGRRQLALRAARYIVPSAHALAPSMLPLGTSLRTRGGVGHVRAG' A
#
# COMPACT_ATOMS: atom_id res chain seq x y z
N MET A 1 -25.32 -1.05 -11.27
CA MET A 1 -24.36 -1.57 -10.26
C MET A 1 -23.87 -0.44 -9.35
N THR A 2 -23.98 -0.58 -8.02
CA THR A 2 -23.51 0.41 -7.01
C THR A 2 -22.32 -0.08 -6.18
N SER A 3 -21.99 -1.37 -6.21
CA SER A 3 -20.84 -1.94 -5.49
C SER A 3 -19.51 -1.59 -6.17
N VAL A 4 -18.41 -1.68 -5.39
CA VAL A 4 -17.04 -1.53 -5.92
C VAL A 4 -16.52 -2.84 -6.53
N ALA A 5 -16.95 -3.97 -5.98
CA ALA A 5 -16.74 -5.32 -6.50
C ALA A 5 -17.90 -6.22 -6.05
N TYR A 6 -18.10 -7.35 -6.73
CA TYR A 6 -18.96 -8.43 -6.23
C TYR A 6 -18.41 -9.79 -6.63
N LEU A 7 -18.70 -10.80 -5.81
CA LEU A 7 -18.25 -12.18 -5.97
C LEU A 7 -19.47 -13.09 -5.98
N GLU A 8 -19.53 -14.02 -6.92
CA GLU A 8 -20.48 -15.14 -6.94
C GLU A 8 -19.76 -16.40 -6.50
N CYS A 9 -20.28 -17.07 -5.48
CA CYS A 9 -19.61 -18.21 -4.85
C CYS A 9 -20.54 -19.42 -4.73
N THR A 10 -19.96 -20.62 -4.78
CA THR A 10 -20.62 -21.87 -4.38
C THR A 10 -20.17 -22.29 -3.00
N LYS A 11 -21.13 -22.77 -2.20
CA LYS A 11 -20.85 -23.27 -0.86
C LYS A 11 -19.92 -24.48 -0.85
N VAL A 12 -18.85 -24.46 -0.06
CA VAL A 12 -17.90 -25.58 0.11
C VAL A 12 -17.93 -26.08 1.56
N VAL A 13 -17.62 -25.22 2.54
CA VAL A 13 -17.54 -25.65 3.94
C VAL A 13 -17.87 -24.52 4.91
N THR A 14 -18.40 -24.89 6.09
CA THR A 14 -18.67 -23.98 7.20
C THR A 14 -17.95 -24.48 8.45
N TYR A 15 -17.16 -23.61 9.09
CA TYR A 15 -16.46 -23.90 10.34
C TYR A 15 -17.09 -23.13 11.52
N PRO A 16 -17.06 -23.69 12.75
CA PRO A 16 -17.45 -22.96 13.94
C PRO A 16 -16.43 -21.86 14.27
N GLY A 17 -16.91 -20.67 14.61
CA GLY A 17 -16.12 -19.50 15.01
C GLY A 17 -16.54 -18.95 16.38
N GLY A 18 -17.01 -19.82 17.27
CA GLY A 18 -17.63 -19.43 18.55
C GLY A 18 -19.10 -19.09 18.37
N ASP A 19 -19.45 -17.83 18.61
CA ASP A 19 -20.77 -17.25 18.36
C ASP A 19 -21.02 -16.89 16.87
N HIS A 20 -20.02 -17.12 16.01
CA HIS A 20 -20.09 -16.90 14.57
C HIS A 20 -19.86 -18.21 13.79
N ALA A 21 -20.30 -18.23 12.53
CA ALA A 21 -19.93 -19.25 11.55
C ALA A 21 -18.97 -18.67 10.51
N VAL A 22 -17.91 -19.41 10.18
CA VAL A 22 -16.95 -19.03 9.13
C VAL A 22 -17.27 -19.80 7.86
N TYR A 23 -17.55 -19.06 6.79
CA TYR A 23 -17.84 -19.62 5.47
C TYR A 23 -16.58 -19.59 4.61
N GLN A 24 -16.15 -20.75 4.12
CA GLN A 24 -15.09 -20.85 3.12
C GLN A 24 -15.70 -21.39 1.83
N GLU A 25 -15.79 -20.52 0.82
CA GLU A 25 -16.54 -20.76 -0.41
C GLU A 25 -15.65 -20.65 -1.65
N ARG A 26 -16.05 -21.31 -2.73
CA ARG A 26 -15.36 -21.23 -4.03
C ARG A 26 -15.92 -20.09 -4.86
N ILE A 27 -15.07 -19.17 -5.32
CA ILE A 27 -15.45 -18.12 -6.27
C ILE A 27 -15.65 -18.74 -7.65
N ASN A 28 -16.81 -18.49 -8.26
CA ASN A 28 -17.12 -18.93 -9.62
C ASN A 28 -17.02 -17.77 -10.62
N HIS A 29 -17.40 -16.56 -10.19
CA HIS A 29 -17.36 -15.36 -10.99
C HIS A 29 -17.10 -14.13 -10.10
N PHE A 30 -16.41 -13.13 -10.63
CA PHE A 30 -16.20 -11.87 -9.94
C PHE A 30 -16.18 -10.69 -10.91
N VAL A 31 -16.59 -9.53 -10.41
CA VAL A 31 -16.45 -8.26 -11.12
C VAL A 31 -15.81 -7.22 -10.21
N ASN A 32 -14.90 -6.44 -10.77
CA ASN A 32 -14.29 -5.28 -10.16
C ASN A 32 -14.62 -4.04 -11.00
N THR A 33 -15.08 -2.97 -10.35
CA THR A 33 -15.50 -1.73 -11.03
C THR A 33 -14.45 -0.62 -11.03
N GLY A 34 -13.32 -0.80 -10.34
CA GLY A 34 -12.28 0.22 -10.16
C GLY A 34 -12.71 1.42 -9.30
N ARG A 35 -13.92 1.40 -8.73
CA ARG A 35 -14.45 2.47 -7.88
C ARG A 35 -13.74 2.52 -6.53
N ARG A 36 -13.74 3.71 -5.93
CA ARG A 36 -13.13 3.92 -4.61
C ARG A 36 -13.91 3.15 -3.53
N GLN A 37 -13.22 2.27 -2.82
CA GLN A 37 -13.81 1.43 -1.78
C GLN A 37 -14.25 2.24 -0.55
N LEU A 38 -15.27 1.77 0.14
CA LEU A 38 -15.64 2.24 1.47
C LEU A 38 -14.91 1.39 2.51
N ALA A 39 -14.34 2.01 3.53
CA ALA A 39 -13.71 1.28 4.64
C ALA A 39 -14.36 1.69 5.98
N LEU A 40 -14.37 0.75 6.92
CA LEU A 40 -14.84 0.97 8.30
C LEU A 40 -13.62 0.93 9.23
N ARG A 41 -13.39 2.00 9.98
CA ARG A 41 -12.30 2.08 10.97
C ARG A 41 -12.78 2.83 12.21
N ALA A 42 -12.51 2.28 13.40
CA ALA A 42 -12.90 2.89 14.67
C ALA A 42 -14.37 3.35 14.70
N ALA A 43 -15.27 2.45 14.27
CA ALA A 43 -16.72 2.70 14.16
C ALA A 43 -17.12 3.87 13.22
N ARG A 44 -16.26 4.26 12.28
CA ARG A 44 -16.54 5.33 11.32
C ARG A 44 -16.24 4.90 9.89
N TYR A 45 -17.07 5.35 8.97
CA TYR A 45 -16.84 5.19 7.54
C TYR A 45 -15.75 6.16 7.08
N ILE A 46 -14.77 5.63 6.34
CA ILE A 46 -13.69 6.40 5.72
C ILE A 46 -13.55 5.99 4.26
N VAL A 47 -13.04 6.91 3.44
CA VAL A 47 -12.66 6.61 2.07
C VAL A 47 -11.13 6.55 2.02
N PRO A 48 -10.51 5.38 1.82
CA PRO A 48 -9.07 5.25 1.85
C PRO A 48 -8.45 6.07 0.73
N SER A 49 -7.33 6.72 1.03
CA SER A 49 -6.46 7.36 0.06
C SER A 49 -5.18 6.55 0.01
N ALA A 50 -4.68 6.25 -1.19
CA ALA A 50 -3.33 5.74 -1.32
C ALA A 50 -2.38 6.80 -0.73
N HIS A 51 -1.54 6.40 0.21
CA HIS A 51 -0.38 7.23 0.55
C HIS A 51 0.53 7.11 -0.68
N ALA A 52 0.77 8.20 -1.40
CA ALA A 52 1.91 8.21 -2.29
C ALA A 52 3.12 7.89 -1.40
N LEU A 53 3.84 6.80 -1.71
CA LEU A 53 5.17 6.63 -1.17
C LEU A 53 5.92 7.89 -1.59
N ALA A 54 6.20 8.78 -0.64
CA ALA A 54 7.15 9.85 -0.89
C ALA A 54 8.40 9.18 -1.47
N PRO A 55 9.01 9.71 -2.54
CA PRO A 55 10.28 9.17 -3.03
C PRO A 55 11.21 9.07 -1.82
N SER A 56 11.54 7.83 -1.46
CA SER A 56 12.46 7.52 -0.37
C SER A 56 13.69 8.40 -0.52
N MET A 57 14.03 9.09 0.57
CA MET A 57 15.27 9.84 0.79
C MET A 57 16.34 9.54 -0.26
N LEU A 58 16.55 10.47 -1.18
CA LEU A 58 17.78 10.50 -1.98
C LEU A 58 18.95 10.42 -0.99
N PRO A 59 19.98 9.59 -1.26
CA PRO A 59 21.03 9.33 -0.29
C PRO A 59 21.69 10.65 0.10
N LEU A 60 21.83 10.86 1.42
CA LEU A 60 22.63 11.94 1.99
C LEU A 60 24.10 11.67 1.65
N GLY A 61 24.47 11.94 0.40
CA GLY A 61 25.78 11.75 -0.18
C GLY A 61 26.60 13.02 -0.10
N THR A 62 27.37 13.12 0.97
CA THR A 62 28.73 13.69 1.08
C THR A 62 29.07 14.97 0.31
N SER A 63 29.32 16.05 1.07
CA SER A 63 30.42 16.97 0.75
C SER A 63 31.34 17.06 1.97
N LEU A 64 32.32 16.15 2.03
CA LEU A 64 33.54 16.41 2.78
C LEU A 64 34.26 17.52 2.02
N ARG A 65 34.29 18.74 2.57
CA ARG A 65 35.16 19.80 2.07
C ARG A 65 36.59 19.46 2.43
N THR A 66 37.21 18.54 1.70
CA THR A 66 38.65 18.37 1.68
C THR A 66 39.28 19.70 1.32
N ARG A 67 40.11 20.24 2.22
CA ARG A 67 41.06 21.31 1.91
C ARG A 67 41.89 20.84 0.72
N GLY A 68 41.53 21.30 -0.47
CA GLY A 68 42.34 21.18 -1.67
C GLY A 68 43.59 22.01 -1.49
N GLY A 69 44.65 21.39 -0.98
CA GLY A 69 46.01 21.77 -1.27
C GLY A 69 46.39 21.12 -2.59
N VAL A 70 46.47 21.92 -3.66
CA VAL A 70 47.35 21.62 -4.80
C VAL A 70 48.13 22.89 -5.05
N GLY A 71 49.41 22.83 -4.69
CA GLY A 71 50.36 23.89 -4.95
C GLY A 71 50.62 23.99 -6.45
N HIS A 72 50.66 25.23 -6.92
CA HIS A 72 51.65 25.67 -7.88
C HIS A 72 52.12 27.07 -7.45
N VAL A 73 53.19 27.07 -6.66
CA VAL A 73 54.05 28.24 -6.47
C VAL A 73 55.01 28.23 -7.65
N ARG A 74 54.97 29.25 -8.50
CA ARG A 74 56.13 29.61 -9.33
C ARG A 74 57.08 30.39 -8.41
N ALA A 75 58.19 29.78 -8.05
CA ALA A 75 59.39 30.50 -7.68
C ALA A 75 60.33 30.52 -8.90
N GLY A 76 61.14 31.55 -9.02
CA GLY A 76 62.44 31.38 -9.69
C GLY A 76 63.29 30.35 -8.95
#